data_AF-A0A9P9PY90-F1
#
_entry.id   AF-A0A9P9PY90-F1
#
_cell.length_a   1.000
_cell.length_b   1.000
_cell.length_c   1.000
_cell.angle_alpha   90.00
_cell.angle_beta   90.00
_cell.angle_gamma   90.00
#
_symmetry.space_group_name_H-M   'P 1'
#
loop_
_entity.id
_entity.type
_entity.pdbx_description
1 polymer ?
#
loop_
_entity_poly.entity_id
_entity_poly.type
_entity_poly.pdbx_seq_one_letter_code
_entity_poly.pdbx_strand_id
1 'polypeptide(L)'
;MSFPTNQLNTPALNGVQYSAAGQDEEDISLPLSDDTTELQLTTRFQLGSYEKNESQPEVFGASSFLNTQGPLERFLAQDAFSGNVEGQQNTNATILRLRTLRANALRLRSMLRTKRKLLHDKQLAKVEADDAFMRYVREHMFASESSVDSIRFDVLRELFDTMQETRNIYGPLQEDYNEAEETLDDTEFELGMVEGRFHKTTIPSSPETSIPIESQLSPLASGSLTDSSSEAGEETHPLHSQLLSRLGDLDIATERLGSMRQEYENLLSDQESRFKVGYGLPESLRSRLAELPERQLELEEDIAEVEKDVEKLHSDCLAAGLLVNDDGKGGNASDAGKHEI
;
A
#
# COMPACT_ATOMS: atom_id res chain seq x y z
N MET A 1 68.94 24.53 -5.94
CA MET A 1 67.74 23.92 -6.53
C MET A 1 66.56 24.78 -6.13
N SER A 2 66.11 25.63 -7.04
CA SER A 2 65.06 26.64 -6.81
C SER A 2 63.74 26.15 -7.39
N PHE A 3 62.67 26.17 -6.61
CA PHE A 3 61.32 25.86 -7.06
C PHE A 3 60.61 27.15 -7.51
N PRO A 4 59.82 27.12 -8.60
CA PRO A 4 59.06 28.27 -9.04
C PRO A 4 57.74 28.40 -8.25
N THR A 5 57.49 29.61 -7.76
CA THR A 5 56.22 30.07 -7.21
C THR A 5 55.16 30.20 -8.31
N ASN A 6 54.08 29.41 -8.20
CA ASN A 6 52.86 29.60 -9.00
C ASN A 6 52.03 30.73 -8.37
N GLN A 7 51.86 31.81 -9.13
CA GLN A 7 50.91 32.88 -8.79
C GLN A 7 49.49 32.43 -9.13
N LEU A 8 48.63 32.41 -8.12
CA LEU A 8 47.19 32.21 -8.27
C LEU A 8 46.56 33.54 -8.74
N ASN A 9 45.95 33.47 -9.92
CA ASN A 9 45.23 34.56 -10.56
C ASN A 9 43.79 34.59 -10.02
N THR A 10 43.44 35.61 -9.24
CA THR A 10 42.06 35.85 -8.76
C THR A 10 41.27 36.64 -9.81
N PRO A 11 40.11 36.17 -10.27
CA PRO A 11 39.23 36.98 -11.11
C PRO A 11 38.48 38.02 -10.26
N ALA A 12 38.45 39.24 -10.78
CA ALA A 12 37.76 40.39 -10.21
C ALA A 12 36.23 40.16 -10.18
N LEU A 13 35.64 40.35 -9.00
CA LEU A 13 34.20 40.47 -8.81
C LEU A 13 33.74 41.82 -9.34
N ASN A 14 33.07 41.81 -10.49
CA ASN A 14 32.32 42.96 -11.00
C ASN A 14 31.09 43.20 -10.10
N GLY A 15 31.04 44.38 -9.50
CA GLY A 15 29.90 44.86 -8.73
C GLY A 15 28.71 45.14 -9.65
N VAL A 16 27.63 44.40 -9.45
CA VAL A 16 26.31 44.72 -10.00
C VAL A 16 25.61 45.61 -8.98
N GLN A 17 25.45 46.89 -9.33
CA GLN A 17 24.58 47.81 -8.61
C GLN A 17 23.12 47.46 -8.91
N TYR A 18 22.38 47.02 -7.90
CA TYR A 18 20.92 46.96 -7.96
C TYR A 18 20.35 48.25 -7.38
N SER A 19 19.71 49.04 -8.26
CA SER A 19 18.92 50.20 -7.91
C SER A 19 17.70 49.79 -7.09
N ALA A 20 17.53 50.42 -5.94
CA ALA A 20 16.33 50.37 -5.13
C ALA A 20 15.17 51.06 -5.88
N ALA A 21 14.19 50.27 -6.33
CA ALA A 21 12.88 50.74 -6.72
C ALA A 21 11.91 50.44 -5.58
N GLY A 22 11.18 51.47 -5.15
CA GLY A 22 10.27 51.44 -4.02
C GLY A 22 9.17 50.39 -4.18
N GLN A 23 8.88 49.72 -3.07
CA GLN A 23 7.66 48.97 -2.90
C GLN A 23 6.72 49.81 -2.05
N ASP A 24 5.62 50.21 -2.68
CA ASP A 24 4.42 50.67 -2.01
C ASP A 24 3.88 49.50 -1.19
N GLU A 25 3.73 49.72 0.12
CA GLU A 25 3.09 48.77 1.02
C GLU A 25 1.57 48.84 0.83
N GLU A 26 1.01 47.84 0.14
CA GLU A 26 -0.41 47.54 0.25
C GLU A 26 -0.63 46.54 1.39
N ASP A 27 -1.26 47.05 2.45
CA ASP A 27 -1.84 46.31 3.57
C ASP A 27 -2.92 45.33 3.06
N ILE A 28 -2.51 44.10 2.74
CA ILE A 28 -3.45 43.00 2.53
C ILE A 28 -3.75 42.38 3.89
N SER A 29 -4.82 42.87 4.53
CA SER A 29 -5.46 42.21 5.65
C SER A 29 -6.02 40.86 5.22
N LEU A 30 -5.33 39.77 5.55
CA LEU A 30 -5.85 38.41 5.40
C LEU A 30 -6.78 38.08 6.58
N PRO A 31 -7.97 37.54 6.33
CA PRO A 31 -8.87 37.11 7.38
C PRO A 31 -8.33 35.87 8.09
N LEU A 32 -8.13 35.99 9.42
CA LEU A 32 -8.00 34.86 10.34
C LEU A 32 -9.27 34.00 10.23
N SER A 33 -9.19 32.87 9.54
CA SER A 33 -10.15 31.78 9.72
C SER A 33 -9.69 30.93 10.90
N ASP A 34 -10.23 31.24 12.06
CA ASP A 34 -10.46 30.29 13.16
C ASP A 34 -11.32 29.15 12.60
N ASP A 35 -10.76 27.94 12.49
CA ASP A 35 -11.55 26.71 12.51
C ASP A 35 -10.67 25.49 12.87
N THR A 36 -10.11 25.54 14.08
CA THR A 36 -9.73 24.32 14.81
C THR A 36 -11.00 23.64 15.32
N THR A 37 -11.60 22.81 14.47
CA THR A 37 -12.50 21.73 14.90
C THR A 37 -11.81 20.39 14.70
N GLU A 38 -10.78 20.13 15.51
CA GLU A 38 -10.33 18.76 15.76
C GLU A 38 -11.45 18.00 16.48
N LEU A 39 -12.24 17.28 15.69
CA LEU A 39 -13.11 16.21 16.19
C LEU A 39 -12.21 15.12 16.77
N GLN A 40 -11.97 15.19 18.09
CA GLN A 40 -11.44 14.08 18.86
C GLN A 40 -12.46 12.93 18.83
N LEU A 41 -12.29 12.02 17.87
CA LEU A 41 -12.82 10.67 17.94
C LEU A 41 -12.03 9.90 19.00
N THR A 42 -12.31 10.19 20.27
CA THR A 42 -11.89 9.39 21.42
C THR A 42 -12.61 8.04 21.35
N THR A 43 -12.06 7.13 20.56
CA THR A 43 -12.48 5.73 20.57
C THR A 43 -11.90 5.10 21.83
N ARG A 44 -12.72 5.08 22.88
CA ARG A 44 -12.44 4.45 24.17
C ARG A 44 -12.39 2.92 23.98
N PHE A 45 -11.25 2.41 23.52
CA PHE A 45 -10.94 0.99 23.62
C PHE A 45 -10.59 0.68 25.07
N GLN A 46 -11.48 -0.06 25.74
CA GLN A 46 -11.18 -0.69 27.03
C GLN A 46 -10.07 -1.73 26.79
N LEU A 47 -8.83 -1.35 27.08
CA LEU A 47 -7.75 -2.31 27.32
C LEU A 47 -8.15 -3.12 28.55
N GLY A 48 -8.64 -4.33 28.32
CA GLY A 48 -8.81 -5.33 29.38
C GLY A 48 -7.45 -5.60 30.00
N SER A 49 -7.33 -5.28 31.29
CA SER A 49 -6.21 -5.67 32.13
C SER A 49 -6.11 -7.19 32.17
N TYR A 50 -5.10 -7.75 31.48
CA TYR A 50 -4.72 -9.15 31.65
C TYR A 50 -4.02 -9.32 32.99
N GLU A 51 -4.78 -9.78 33.99
CA GLU A 51 -4.21 -10.33 35.22
C GLU A 51 -3.46 -11.62 34.90
N LYS A 52 -2.15 -11.53 35.11
CA LYS A 52 -1.18 -12.61 34.97
C LYS A 52 -1.41 -13.65 36.07
N ASN A 53 -2.14 -14.72 35.77
CA ASN A 53 -2.20 -15.90 36.62
C ASN A 53 -1.04 -16.85 36.28
N GLU A 54 0.06 -16.69 36.99
CA GLU A 54 1.12 -17.68 37.15
C GLU A 54 0.60 -18.86 37.96
N SER A 55 0.51 -20.06 37.37
CA SER A 55 1.00 -21.30 37.98
C SER A 55 0.75 -22.55 37.13
N GLN A 56 1.79 -23.39 37.04
CA GLN A 56 1.84 -24.84 36.73
C GLN A 56 2.33 -25.24 35.31
N PRO A 57 2.89 -26.47 35.15
CA PRO A 57 4.33 -26.67 35.25
C PRO A 57 4.92 -27.31 33.98
N GLU A 58 6.24 -27.30 33.89
CA GLU A 58 6.99 -27.94 32.82
C GLU A 58 6.66 -29.43 32.66
N VAL A 59 6.35 -29.81 31.42
CA VAL A 59 6.56 -31.17 30.92
C VAL A 59 7.42 -31.07 29.68
N PHE A 60 8.72 -31.32 29.86
CA PHE A 60 9.65 -31.66 28.79
C PHE A 60 9.17 -32.93 28.09
N GLY A 61 8.82 -32.80 26.81
CA GLY A 61 8.51 -33.92 25.92
C GLY A 61 8.97 -33.57 24.51
N ALA A 62 10.11 -34.13 24.12
CA ALA A 62 10.75 -33.93 22.84
C ALA A 62 9.83 -34.27 21.64
N SER A 63 9.78 -33.38 20.65
CA SER A 63 9.81 -33.79 19.24
C SER A 63 10.20 -32.61 18.36
N SER A 64 11.45 -32.67 17.92
CA SER A 64 12.03 -31.93 16.83
C SER A 64 11.21 -32.12 15.55
N PHE A 65 10.59 -31.05 15.04
CA PHE A 65 10.42 -30.82 13.60
C PHE A 65 10.40 -29.31 13.37
N LEU A 66 11.57 -28.77 13.07
CA LEU A 66 11.71 -27.46 12.45
C LEU A 66 11.01 -27.54 11.09
N ASN A 67 9.77 -27.06 11.04
CA ASN A 67 8.99 -26.95 9.82
C ASN A 67 9.40 -25.67 9.09
N THR A 68 10.65 -25.61 8.61
CA THR A 68 11.20 -24.49 7.82
C THR A 68 10.74 -24.52 6.37
N GLN A 69 9.69 -25.29 6.04
CA GLN A 69 9.15 -25.30 4.70
C GLN A 69 8.27 -24.07 4.49
N GLY A 70 8.71 -23.22 3.57
CA GLY A 70 7.99 -22.03 3.16
C GLY A 70 6.64 -22.38 2.51
N PRO A 71 5.73 -21.40 2.37
CA PRO A 71 4.38 -21.62 1.82
C PRO A 71 4.39 -22.37 0.47
N LEU A 72 5.40 -22.11 -0.35
CA LEU A 72 5.57 -22.73 -1.67
C LEU A 72 5.93 -24.23 -1.60
N GLU A 73 6.68 -24.67 -0.59
CA GLU A 73 7.11 -26.06 -0.45
C GLU A 73 5.98 -26.94 0.07
N ARG A 74 5.07 -26.36 0.87
CA ARG A 74 3.81 -27.01 1.26
C ARG A 74 2.89 -27.25 0.05
N PHE A 75 2.86 -26.30 -0.89
CA PHE A 75 2.06 -26.40 -2.12
C PHE A 75 2.49 -27.58 -3.01
N LEU A 76 3.80 -27.75 -3.22
CA LEU A 76 4.33 -28.81 -4.09
C LEU A 76 4.18 -30.23 -3.50
N ALA A 77 4.17 -30.36 -2.16
CA ALA A 77 4.05 -31.66 -1.50
C ALA A 77 2.64 -32.28 -1.60
N GLN A 78 1.61 -31.47 -1.86
CA GLN A 78 0.21 -31.89 -1.67
C GLN A 78 -0.53 -32.26 -2.96
N ASP A 79 -0.05 -31.82 -4.12
CA ASP A 79 -0.63 -32.16 -5.44
C ASP A 79 -0.42 -33.64 -5.83
N ALA A 80 0.39 -34.41 -5.08
CA ALA A 80 0.69 -35.81 -5.39
C ALA A 80 -0.40 -36.83 -4.98
N PHE A 81 -1.44 -36.48 -4.20
CA PHE A 81 -2.28 -37.49 -3.53
C PHE A 81 -3.82 -37.39 -3.64
N SER A 82 -4.40 -36.41 -4.32
CA SER A 82 -5.87 -36.25 -4.31
C SER A 82 -6.58 -36.88 -5.52
N GLY A 83 -6.59 -38.20 -5.56
CA GLY A 83 -7.44 -38.99 -6.45
C GLY A 83 -8.79 -39.34 -5.82
N ASN A 84 -9.84 -38.69 -6.33
CA ASN A 84 -11.20 -39.21 -6.55
C ASN A 84 -12.16 -39.59 -5.37
N VAL A 85 -13.43 -39.19 -5.58
CA VAL A 85 -14.71 -39.71 -5.02
C VAL A 85 -15.25 -39.09 -3.71
N GLU A 86 -16.09 -38.04 -3.83
CA GLU A 86 -17.36 -37.82 -3.07
C GLU A 86 -17.97 -36.44 -3.46
N GLY A 87 -18.75 -36.40 -4.54
CA GLY A 87 -18.87 -35.23 -5.42
C GLY A 87 -20.05 -34.25 -5.25
N GLN A 88 -20.89 -34.28 -4.20
CA GLN A 88 -22.02 -33.32 -4.13
C GLN A 88 -22.39 -32.76 -2.76
N GLN A 89 -22.27 -33.52 -1.66
CA GLN A 89 -22.49 -32.94 -0.32
C GLN A 89 -21.28 -32.10 0.14
N ASN A 90 -20.10 -32.41 -0.39
CA ASN A 90 -18.87 -31.68 -0.12
C ASN A 90 -18.87 -30.27 -0.76
N THR A 91 -19.56 -30.07 -1.89
CA THR A 91 -19.54 -28.78 -2.61
C THR A 91 -20.16 -27.66 -1.78
N ASN A 92 -21.33 -27.87 -1.18
CA ASN A 92 -21.95 -26.87 -0.31
C ASN A 92 -21.08 -26.53 0.92
N ALA A 93 -20.47 -27.53 1.54
CA ALA A 93 -19.55 -27.33 2.66
C ALA A 93 -18.30 -26.54 2.23
N THR A 94 -17.72 -26.85 1.06
CA THR A 94 -16.59 -26.10 0.50
C THR A 94 -16.95 -24.66 0.15
N ILE A 95 -18.14 -24.40 -0.40
CA ILE A 95 -18.61 -23.04 -0.71
C ILE A 95 -18.76 -22.21 0.57
N LEU A 96 -19.34 -22.80 1.63
CA LEU A 96 -19.46 -22.13 2.92
C LEU A 96 -18.07 -21.84 3.51
N ARG A 97 -17.16 -22.83 3.48
CA ARG A 97 -15.78 -22.64 3.93
C ARG A 97 -15.07 -21.53 3.14
N LEU A 98 -15.25 -21.49 1.81
CA LEU A 98 -14.69 -20.46 0.93
C LEU A 98 -15.15 -19.06 1.36
N ARG A 99 -16.46 -18.90 1.58
CA ARG A 99 -17.05 -17.63 2.02
C ARG A 99 -16.49 -17.20 3.37
N THR A 100 -16.37 -18.13 4.32
CA THR A 100 -15.79 -17.85 5.64
C THR A 100 -14.32 -17.44 5.54
N LEU A 101 -13.50 -18.15 4.75
CA LEU A 101 -12.09 -17.82 4.55
C LEU A 101 -11.92 -16.45 3.88
N ARG A 102 -12.68 -16.16 2.82
CA ARG A 102 -12.68 -14.84 2.15
C ARG A 102 -13.05 -13.72 3.12
N ALA A 103 -14.12 -13.90 3.89
CA ALA A 103 -14.54 -12.89 4.88
C ALA A 103 -13.46 -12.68 5.95
N ASN A 104 -12.82 -13.75 6.43
CA ASN A 104 -11.76 -13.63 7.43
C ASN A 104 -10.50 -12.93 6.86
N ALA A 105 -10.07 -13.30 5.65
CA ALA A 105 -8.94 -12.65 4.98
C ALA A 105 -9.20 -11.15 4.78
N LEU A 106 -10.39 -10.77 4.32
CA LEU A 106 -10.77 -9.35 4.19
C LEU A 106 -10.73 -8.60 5.52
N ARG A 107 -11.24 -9.22 6.60
CA ARG A 107 -11.21 -8.65 7.96
C ARG A 107 -9.76 -8.46 8.44
N LEU A 108 -8.90 -9.46 8.26
CA LEU A 108 -7.50 -9.42 8.64
C LEU A 108 -6.73 -8.36 7.84
N ARG A 109 -6.93 -8.27 6.51
CA ARG A 109 -6.37 -7.21 5.66
C ARG A 109 -6.77 -5.82 6.15
N SER A 110 -8.04 -5.61 6.48
CA SER A 110 -8.52 -4.33 7.02
C SER A 110 -7.84 -3.99 8.35
N MET A 111 -7.77 -4.94 9.28
CA MET A 111 -7.08 -4.77 10.56
C MET A 111 -5.59 -4.46 10.39
N LEU A 112 -4.89 -5.17 9.49
CA LEU A 112 -3.48 -4.95 9.21
C LEU A 112 -3.20 -3.57 8.63
N ARG A 113 -4.09 -3.00 7.81
CA ARG A 113 -3.96 -1.61 7.33
C ARG A 113 -3.94 -0.63 8.51
N THR A 114 -4.85 -0.80 9.47
CA THR A 114 -4.90 0.04 10.68
C THR A 114 -3.66 -0.17 11.56
N LYS A 115 -3.26 -1.43 11.81
CA LYS A 115 -2.05 -1.74 12.59
C LYS A 115 -0.79 -1.20 11.93
N ARG A 116 -0.66 -1.28 10.60
CA ARG A 116 0.49 -0.75 9.85
C ARG A 116 0.64 0.75 10.02
N LYS A 117 -0.46 1.50 9.91
CA LYS A 117 -0.46 2.95 10.17
C LYS A 117 0.01 3.24 11.60
N LEU A 118 -0.59 2.57 12.58
CA LEU A 118 -0.22 2.75 13.99
C LEU A 118 1.26 2.41 14.25
N LEU A 119 1.74 1.31 13.69
CA LEU A 119 3.13 0.86 13.82
C LEU A 119 4.09 1.90 13.23
N HIS A 120 3.77 2.45 12.05
CA HIS A 120 4.54 3.50 11.41
C HIS A 120 4.62 4.76 12.29
N ASP A 121 3.48 5.22 12.84
CA ASP A 121 3.46 6.39 13.72
C ASP A 121 4.33 6.17 14.98
N LYS A 122 4.29 4.98 15.57
CA LYS A 122 5.13 4.62 16.73
C LYS A 122 6.60 4.44 16.36
N GLN A 123 6.89 3.95 15.15
CA GLN A 123 8.25 3.86 14.64
C GLN A 123 8.86 5.25 14.50
N LEU A 124 8.12 6.22 13.95
CA LEU A 124 8.56 7.61 13.84
C LEU A 124 8.84 8.22 15.22
N ALA A 125 7.92 8.06 16.17
CA ALA A 125 8.11 8.55 17.55
C ALA A 125 9.34 7.92 18.24
N LYS A 126 9.59 6.63 18.00
CA LYS A 126 10.80 5.95 18.50
C LYS A 126 12.06 6.56 17.89
N VAL A 127 12.10 6.74 16.56
CA VAL A 127 13.26 7.32 15.88
C VAL A 127 13.53 8.74 16.36
N GLU A 128 12.48 9.55 16.53
CA GLU A 128 12.60 10.91 17.06
C GLU A 128 13.18 10.94 18.48
N ALA A 129 12.70 10.07 19.38
CA ALA A 129 13.22 9.96 20.74
C ALA A 129 14.67 9.45 20.78
N ASP A 130 15.00 8.43 19.98
CA ASP A 130 16.36 7.91 19.79
C ASP A 130 17.31 9.04 19.30
N ASP A 131 16.88 9.81 18.30
CA ASP A 131 17.67 10.91 17.73
C ASP A 131 17.86 12.07 18.70
N ALA A 132 16.81 12.44 19.44
CA ALA A 132 16.88 13.49 20.47
C ALA A 132 17.90 13.12 21.57
N PHE A 133 17.83 11.88 22.07
CA PHE A 133 18.79 11.36 23.04
C PHE A 133 20.22 11.38 22.47
N MET A 134 20.43 10.81 21.28
CA MET A 134 21.76 10.73 20.68
C MET A 134 22.35 12.11 20.33
N ARG A 135 21.51 13.07 19.94
CA ARG A 135 21.91 14.46 19.72
C ARG A 135 22.41 15.10 21.01
N TYR A 136 21.65 14.98 22.09
CA TYR A 136 22.04 15.50 23.40
C TYR A 136 23.36 14.89 23.90
N VAL A 137 23.51 13.56 23.79
CA VAL A 137 24.74 12.86 24.16
C VAL A 137 25.94 13.40 23.37
N ARG A 138 25.81 13.56 22.05
CA ARG A 138 26.90 14.08 21.20
C ARG A 138 27.30 15.51 21.57
N GLU A 139 26.33 16.37 21.84
CA GLU A 139 26.57 17.79 22.14
C GLU A 139 27.17 18.01 23.52
N HIS A 140 26.90 17.13 24.49
CA HIS A 140 27.23 17.40 25.90
C HIS A 140 28.20 16.42 26.55
N MET A 141 28.34 15.17 26.06
CA MET A 141 29.34 14.26 26.63
C MET A 141 30.78 14.56 26.17
N PHE A 142 30.96 15.19 25.00
CA PHE A 142 32.29 15.51 24.47
C PHE A 142 32.71 16.98 24.69
N ALA A 143 31.80 17.84 25.13
CA ALA A 143 32.08 19.22 25.49
C ALA A 143 32.64 19.28 26.93
N SER A 144 33.95 19.07 27.04
CA SER A 144 34.72 19.22 28.28
C SER A 144 34.66 20.68 28.77
N GLU A 145 33.98 20.94 29.90
CA GLU A 145 34.41 21.83 31.00
C GLU A 145 33.27 22.28 31.95
N SER A 146 33.53 22.11 33.26
CA SER A 146 33.07 22.91 34.41
C SER A 146 31.60 22.90 34.89
N SER A 147 31.37 22.20 36.00
CA SER A 147 30.49 22.54 37.15
C SER A 147 28.95 22.61 37.00
N VAL A 148 28.35 22.29 35.85
CA VAL A 148 26.87 22.26 35.64
C VAL A 148 26.31 20.83 35.58
N ASP A 149 26.87 19.90 36.34
CA ASP A 149 26.67 18.46 36.11
C ASP A 149 25.28 17.92 36.52
N SER A 150 24.60 18.54 37.49
CA SER A 150 23.31 18.00 37.98
C SER A 150 22.16 18.21 37.00
N ILE A 151 21.99 19.44 36.48
CA ILE A 151 20.90 19.76 35.54
C ILE A 151 21.06 18.98 34.23
N ARG A 152 22.31 18.78 33.79
CA ARG A 152 22.63 17.97 32.60
C ARG A 152 22.25 16.50 32.79
N PHE A 153 22.46 15.96 33.99
CA PHE A 153 22.12 14.58 34.29
C PHE A 153 20.60 14.35 34.31
N ASP A 154 19.83 15.31 34.83
CA ASP A 154 18.36 15.20 34.90
C ASP A 154 17.75 15.21 33.48
N VAL A 155 18.17 16.11 32.60
CA VAL A 155 17.71 16.14 31.20
C VAL A 155 18.12 14.88 30.43
N LEU A 156 19.35 14.41 30.61
CA LEU A 156 19.81 13.16 29.99
C LEU A 156 18.95 11.97 30.42
N ARG A 157 18.59 11.91 31.70
CA ARG A 157 17.74 10.86 32.26
C ARG A 157 16.35 10.91 31.65
N GLU A 158 15.73 12.09 31.56
CA GLU A 158 14.40 12.27 30.96
C GLU A 158 14.38 11.84 29.48
N LEU A 159 15.40 12.22 28.71
CA LEU A 159 15.53 11.77 27.31
C LEU A 159 15.71 10.26 27.20
N PHE A 160 16.50 9.66 28.10
CA PHE A 160 16.69 8.21 28.15
C PHE A 160 15.38 7.49 28.50
N ASP A 161 14.64 7.99 29.49
CA ASP A 161 13.36 7.40 29.91
C ASP A 161 12.33 7.47 28.77
N THR A 162 12.25 8.61 28.06
CA THR A 162 11.39 8.79 26.88
C THR A 162 11.77 7.84 25.75
N MET A 163 13.08 7.70 25.46
CA MET A 163 13.60 6.75 24.48
C MET A 163 13.24 5.30 24.86
N GLN A 164 13.36 4.94 26.12
CA GLN A 164 13.04 3.58 26.58
C GLN A 164 11.53 3.31 26.55
N GLU A 165 10.70 4.31 26.91
CA GLU A 165 9.25 4.21 26.86
C GLU A 165 8.76 3.98 25.43
N THR A 166 9.21 4.77 24.46
CA THR A 166 8.83 4.61 23.06
C THR A 166 9.23 3.23 22.50
N ARG A 167 10.39 2.71 22.89
CA ARG A 167 10.81 1.33 22.54
C ARG A 167 9.93 0.26 23.19
N ASN A 168 9.56 0.43 24.46
CA ASN A 168 8.69 -0.50 25.18
C ASN A 168 7.27 -0.53 24.58
N ILE A 169 6.81 0.58 24.00
CA ILE A 169 5.52 0.64 23.28
C ILE A 169 5.65 0.00 21.89
N TYR A 170 6.71 0.31 21.16
CA TYR A 170 6.89 -0.14 19.78
C TYR A 170 7.12 -1.65 19.67
N GLY A 171 7.91 -2.25 20.58
CA GLY A 171 8.28 -3.67 20.52
C GLY A 171 7.08 -4.63 20.47
N PRO A 172 6.20 -4.63 21.50
CA PRO A 172 5.01 -5.48 21.53
C PRO A 172 4.07 -5.22 20.34
N LEU A 173 3.93 -3.97 19.92
CA LEU A 173 3.10 -3.62 18.76
C LEU A 173 3.64 -4.24 17.45
N GLN A 174 4.96 -4.33 17.30
CA GLN A 174 5.59 -4.97 16.15
C GLN A 174 5.36 -6.49 16.18
N GLU A 175 5.48 -7.13 17.34
CA GLU A 175 5.17 -8.55 17.53
C GLU A 175 3.70 -8.85 17.18
N ASP A 176 2.76 -8.06 17.71
CA ASP A 176 1.33 -8.16 17.43
C ASP A 176 0.99 -7.93 15.93
N TYR A 177 1.77 -7.09 15.24
CA TYR A 177 1.61 -6.88 13.80
C TYR A 177 2.07 -8.12 13.03
N ASN A 178 3.27 -8.63 13.35
CA ASN A 178 3.86 -9.79 12.69
C ASN A 178 2.98 -11.05 12.86
N GLU A 179 2.44 -11.30 14.06
CA GLU A 179 1.53 -12.43 14.29
C GLU A 179 0.25 -12.33 13.44
N ALA A 180 -0.30 -11.12 13.32
CA ALA A 180 -1.48 -10.88 12.48
C ALA A 180 -1.18 -11.04 10.98
N GLU A 181 0.04 -10.71 10.55
CA GLU A 181 0.52 -10.88 9.17
C GLU A 181 0.71 -12.36 8.85
N GLU A 182 1.38 -13.13 9.72
CA GLU A 182 1.51 -14.59 9.59
C GLU A 182 0.15 -15.28 9.54
N THR A 183 -0.79 -14.85 10.41
CA THR A 183 -2.17 -15.36 10.39
C THR A 183 -2.87 -15.05 9.06
N LEU A 184 -2.65 -13.86 8.48
CA LEU A 184 -3.22 -13.54 7.18
C LEU A 184 -2.66 -14.46 6.10
N ASP A 185 -1.33 -14.61 6.04
CA ASP A 185 -0.64 -15.45 5.07
C ASP A 185 -1.15 -16.90 5.10
N ASP A 186 -1.30 -17.47 6.31
CA ASP A 186 -1.86 -18.81 6.49
C ASP A 186 -3.31 -18.90 5.98
N THR A 187 -4.15 -17.89 6.27
CA THR A 187 -5.55 -17.87 5.80
C THR A 187 -5.68 -17.71 4.29
N GLU A 188 -4.82 -16.90 3.67
CA GLU A 188 -4.79 -16.69 2.22
C GLU A 188 -4.27 -17.92 1.49
N PHE A 189 -3.25 -18.57 2.07
CA PHE A 189 -2.76 -19.86 1.58
C PHE A 189 -3.86 -20.92 1.61
N GLU A 190 -4.56 -21.07 2.74
CA GLU A 190 -5.69 -22.00 2.84
C GLU A 190 -6.80 -21.66 1.83
N LEU A 191 -7.11 -20.38 1.67
CA LEU A 191 -8.10 -19.91 0.72
C LEU A 191 -7.71 -20.33 -0.71
N GLY A 192 -6.49 -20.06 -1.14
CA GLY A 192 -5.98 -20.45 -2.45
C GLY A 192 -6.02 -21.96 -2.68
N MET A 193 -5.70 -22.76 -1.64
CA MET A 193 -5.81 -24.23 -1.73
C MET A 193 -7.25 -24.72 -1.89
N VAL A 194 -8.23 -24.12 -1.20
CA VAL A 194 -9.64 -24.51 -1.34
C VAL A 194 -10.20 -24.04 -2.67
N GLU A 195 -9.87 -22.81 -3.10
CA GLU A 195 -10.25 -22.26 -4.41
C GLU A 195 -9.71 -23.12 -5.55
N GLY A 196 -8.43 -23.47 -5.53
CA GLY A 196 -7.81 -24.31 -6.56
C GLY A 196 -8.49 -25.68 -6.70
N ARG A 197 -8.83 -26.33 -5.58
CA ARG A 197 -9.57 -27.61 -5.58
C ARG A 197 -11.01 -27.44 -6.08
N PHE A 198 -11.66 -26.35 -5.71
CA PHE A 198 -13.02 -26.04 -6.14
C PHE A 198 -13.08 -25.84 -7.66
N HIS A 199 -12.15 -25.08 -8.24
CA HIS A 199 -12.06 -24.87 -9.68
C HIS A 199 -11.75 -26.16 -10.44
N LYS A 200 -10.80 -26.97 -9.97
CA LYS A 200 -10.47 -28.29 -10.55
C LYS A 200 -11.68 -29.26 -10.54
N THR A 201 -12.58 -29.15 -9.57
CA THR A 201 -13.76 -30.04 -9.45
C THR A 201 -14.98 -29.52 -10.23
N THR A 202 -15.13 -28.20 -10.35
CA THR A 202 -16.32 -27.57 -10.95
C THR A 202 -16.23 -27.48 -12.48
N ILE A 203 -15.01 -27.44 -13.03
CA ILE A 203 -14.79 -27.47 -14.48
C ILE A 203 -14.52 -28.94 -14.87
N PRO A 204 -15.49 -29.68 -15.42
CA PRO A 204 -15.19 -30.99 -16.00
C PRO A 204 -14.23 -30.77 -17.16
N SER A 205 -13.01 -31.28 -17.04
CA SER A 205 -12.08 -31.38 -18.15
C SER A 205 -12.76 -32.18 -19.27
N SER A 206 -13.19 -31.48 -20.32
CA SER A 206 -13.67 -32.09 -21.55
C SER A 206 -12.59 -33.05 -22.06
N PRO A 207 -12.88 -34.34 -22.30
CA PRO A 207 -11.87 -35.26 -22.82
C PRO A 207 -11.48 -34.82 -24.23
N GLU A 208 -10.21 -34.45 -24.36
CA GLU A 208 -9.57 -34.04 -25.59
C GLU A 208 -9.84 -35.04 -26.73
N THR A 209 -10.42 -34.52 -27.81
CA THR A 209 -10.33 -35.15 -29.13
C THR A 209 -8.89 -34.99 -29.60
N SER A 210 -8.10 -36.05 -29.47
CA SER A 210 -6.74 -36.13 -29.96
C SER A 210 -6.70 -35.97 -31.49
N ILE A 211 -6.25 -34.82 -31.98
CA ILE A 211 -5.80 -34.65 -33.37
C ILE A 211 -4.27 -34.46 -33.34
N PRO A 212 -3.47 -35.38 -33.92
CA PRO A 212 -2.01 -35.29 -33.91
C PRO A 212 -1.48 -34.75 -35.24
N ILE A 213 -1.05 -33.49 -35.33
CA ILE A 213 -0.21 -32.96 -36.44
C ILE A 213 0.65 -31.82 -35.87
N GLU A 214 1.88 -32.10 -35.44
CA GLU A 214 3.15 -32.06 -36.20
C GLU A 214 3.82 -30.68 -36.15
N SER A 215 5.02 -30.70 -35.58
CA SER A 215 5.91 -29.57 -35.29
C SER A 215 6.20 -28.69 -36.50
N GLN A 216 5.98 -27.38 -36.36
CA GLN A 216 6.90 -26.39 -36.92
C GLN A 216 7.24 -25.31 -35.89
N LEU A 217 8.55 -25.16 -35.71
CA LEU A 217 9.23 -24.30 -34.77
C LEU A 217 9.13 -22.82 -35.21
N SER A 218 8.83 -21.93 -34.28
CA SER A 218 9.26 -20.52 -34.30
C SER A 218 9.37 -20.02 -32.85
N PRO A 219 10.51 -19.43 -32.45
CA PRO A 219 10.72 -18.96 -31.09
C PRO A 219 10.40 -17.47 -30.93
N LEU A 220 10.16 -17.09 -29.67
CA LEU A 220 9.96 -15.74 -29.11
C LEU A 220 8.54 -15.13 -29.23
N ALA A 221 7.79 -15.18 -28.12
CA ALA A 221 7.38 -13.98 -27.37
C ALA A 221 6.71 -14.35 -26.04
N SER A 222 7.15 -13.66 -25.00
CA SER A 222 6.62 -13.44 -23.65
C SER A 222 5.30 -14.09 -23.24
N GLY A 223 5.36 -14.85 -22.14
CA GLY A 223 4.19 -15.32 -21.40
C GLY A 223 3.40 -14.16 -20.82
N SER A 224 2.21 -13.94 -21.38
CA SER A 224 1.13 -13.18 -20.77
C SER A 224 0.26 -14.15 -19.96
N LEU A 225 0.43 -14.14 -18.64
CA LEU A 225 -0.42 -14.86 -17.70
C LEU A 225 -1.68 -14.04 -17.39
N THR A 226 -2.59 -13.96 -18.35
CA THR A 226 -3.97 -13.49 -18.14
C THR A 226 -4.88 -14.20 -19.14
N ASP A 227 -5.06 -15.50 -18.98
CA ASP A 227 -6.12 -16.23 -19.69
C ASP A 227 -6.96 -16.99 -18.67
N SER A 228 -7.74 -16.22 -17.92
CA SER A 228 -8.94 -16.71 -17.24
C SER A 228 -10.14 -16.47 -18.16
N SER A 229 -10.15 -17.15 -19.30
CA SER A 229 -11.36 -17.27 -20.12
C SER A 229 -12.27 -18.34 -19.50
N SER A 230 -13.24 -17.86 -18.72
CA SER A 230 -14.45 -18.61 -18.39
C SER A 230 -15.31 -18.72 -19.66
N GLU A 231 -15.03 -19.70 -20.52
CA GLU A 231 -15.92 -20.10 -21.61
C GLU A 231 -17.13 -20.87 -21.04
N ALA A 232 -18.10 -20.11 -20.53
CA ALA A 232 -19.51 -20.47 -20.58
C ALA A 232 -20.21 -19.23 -21.13
N GLY A 233 -20.42 -19.23 -22.44
CA GLY A 233 -20.75 -18.07 -23.26
C GLY A 233 -22.08 -17.41 -22.93
N GLU A 234 -22.09 -16.58 -21.91
CA GLU A 234 -22.92 -15.39 -21.93
C GLU A 234 -22.17 -14.36 -22.79
N GLU A 235 -22.55 -14.25 -24.07
CA GLU A 235 -22.10 -13.18 -24.94
C GLU A 235 -22.41 -11.85 -24.25
N THR A 236 -21.39 -11.29 -23.61
CA THR A 236 -21.52 -10.03 -22.89
C THR A 236 -21.87 -8.97 -23.92
N HIS A 237 -22.92 -8.18 -23.64
CA HIS A 237 -23.36 -7.15 -24.57
C HIS A 237 -22.18 -6.22 -24.93
N PRO A 238 -21.98 -5.86 -26.22
CA PRO A 238 -20.80 -5.11 -26.66
C PRO A 238 -20.61 -3.79 -25.92
N LEU A 239 -21.69 -3.09 -25.58
CA LEU A 239 -21.62 -1.86 -24.75
C LEU A 239 -21.06 -2.13 -23.34
N HIS A 240 -21.46 -3.22 -22.70
CA HIS A 240 -20.99 -3.58 -21.37
C HIS A 240 -19.51 -3.98 -21.42
N SER A 241 -19.10 -4.71 -22.45
CA SER A 241 -17.68 -5.02 -22.68
C SER A 241 -16.83 -3.76 -22.90
N GLN A 242 -17.34 -2.78 -23.66
CA GLN A 242 -16.64 -1.51 -23.87
C GLN A 242 -16.52 -0.70 -22.56
N LEU A 243 -17.58 -0.68 -21.76
CA LEU A 243 -17.55 -0.04 -20.44
C LEU A 243 -16.47 -0.65 -19.54
N LEU A 244 -16.42 -1.98 -19.44
CA LEU A 244 -15.40 -2.67 -18.64
C LEU A 244 -13.99 -2.40 -19.17
N SER A 245 -13.81 -2.37 -20.49
CA SER A 245 -12.52 -2.02 -21.09
C SER A 245 -12.10 -0.60 -20.70
N ARG A 246 -13.00 0.39 -20.80
CA ARG A 246 -12.68 1.79 -20.46
C ARG A 246 -12.45 2.00 -18.97
N LEU A 247 -13.13 1.25 -18.11
CA LEU A 247 -12.82 1.22 -16.67
C LEU A 247 -11.40 0.70 -16.41
N GLY A 248 -10.98 -0.34 -17.15
CA GLY A 248 -9.60 -0.81 -17.10
C GLY A 248 -8.59 0.25 -17.55
N ASP A 249 -8.89 0.98 -18.63
CA ASP A 249 -8.05 2.10 -19.09
C ASP A 249 -7.93 3.20 -18.02
N LEU A 250 -9.03 3.52 -17.33
CA LEU A 250 -9.05 4.49 -16.23
C LEU A 250 -8.17 4.04 -15.06
N ASP A 251 -8.29 2.77 -14.65
CA ASP A 251 -7.47 2.20 -13.57
C ASP A 251 -5.97 2.27 -13.92
N ILE A 252 -5.60 1.92 -15.16
CA ILE A 252 -4.22 2.00 -15.64
C ILE A 252 -3.71 3.46 -15.64
N ALA A 253 -4.53 4.40 -16.12
CA ALA A 253 -4.15 5.81 -16.17
C ALA A 253 -3.95 6.40 -14.76
N THR A 254 -4.83 6.07 -13.82
CA THR A 254 -4.73 6.50 -12.42
C THR A 254 -3.52 5.88 -11.71
N GLU A 255 -3.21 4.60 -11.95
CA GLU A 255 -1.99 3.94 -11.44
C GLU A 255 -0.72 4.63 -11.96
N ARG A 256 -0.71 4.95 -13.26
CA ARG A 256 0.42 5.67 -13.88
C ARG A 256 0.62 7.05 -13.28
N LEU A 257 -0.47 7.77 -12.97
CA LEU A 257 -0.41 9.08 -12.30
C LEU A 257 0.16 8.94 -10.88
N GLY A 258 -0.31 7.94 -10.13
CA GLY A 258 0.24 7.62 -8.82
C GLY A 258 1.75 7.32 -8.86
N SER A 259 2.18 6.51 -9.82
CA SER A 259 3.59 6.18 -10.03
C SER A 259 4.44 7.42 -10.35
N MET A 260 3.92 8.32 -11.18
CA MET A 260 4.60 9.58 -11.52
C MET A 260 4.70 10.55 -10.34
N ARG A 261 3.66 10.64 -9.50
CA ARG A 261 3.70 11.46 -8.27
C ARG A 261 4.75 10.92 -7.29
N GLN A 262 4.80 9.60 -7.11
CA GLN A 262 5.82 8.97 -6.28
C GLN A 262 7.24 9.22 -6.81
N GLU A 263 7.43 9.16 -8.13
CA GLU A 263 8.72 9.47 -8.75
C GLU A 263 9.15 10.92 -8.48
N TYR A 264 8.22 11.86 -8.60
CA TYR A 264 8.44 13.27 -8.32
C TYR A 264 8.89 13.49 -6.87
N GLU A 265 8.19 12.90 -5.91
CA GLU A 265 8.53 12.96 -4.48
C GLU A 265 9.92 12.36 -4.21
N ASN A 266 10.23 11.22 -4.81
CA ASN A 266 11.53 10.57 -4.68
C ASN A 266 12.67 11.45 -5.20
N LEU A 267 12.49 12.11 -6.35
CA LEU A 267 13.50 12.99 -6.93
C LEU A 267 13.70 14.28 -6.09
N LEU A 268 12.63 14.83 -5.52
CA LEU A 268 12.74 15.96 -4.59
C LEU A 268 13.48 15.56 -3.31
N SER A 269 13.18 14.40 -2.74
CA SER A 269 13.88 13.87 -1.57
C SER A 269 15.37 13.61 -1.87
N ASP A 270 15.71 13.04 -3.03
CA ASP A 270 17.10 12.84 -3.44
C ASP A 270 17.82 14.19 -3.64
N GLN A 271 17.16 15.17 -4.26
CA GLN A 271 17.70 16.52 -4.41
C GLN A 271 18.01 17.17 -3.05
N GLU A 272 17.08 17.09 -2.10
CA GLU A 272 17.26 17.65 -0.75
C GLU A 272 18.41 16.94 0.01
N SER A 273 18.45 15.61 -0.06
CA SER A 273 19.47 14.81 0.62
C SER A 273 20.88 15.12 0.10
N ARG A 274 21.03 15.28 -1.23
CA ARG A 274 22.31 15.63 -1.86
C ARG A 274 22.73 17.05 -1.55
N PHE A 275 21.78 17.99 -1.55
CA PHE A 275 22.05 19.38 -1.21
C PHE A 275 22.63 19.51 0.19
N LYS A 276 22.14 18.74 1.17
CA LYS A 276 22.69 18.69 2.54
C LYS A 276 24.16 18.26 2.59
N VAL A 277 24.63 17.48 1.62
CA VAL A 277 26.02 17.00 1.54
C VAL A 277 26.86 17.83 0.53
N GLY A 278 26.29 18.90 -0.03
CA GLY A 278 26.97 19.79 -0.98
C GLY A 278 27.06 19.22 -2.41
N TYR A 279 26.25 18.22 -2.74
CA TYR A 279 26.16 17.64 -4.08
C TYR A 279 24.87 18.08 -4.79
N GLY A 280 24.95 18.24 -6.11
CA GLY A 280 23.78 18.50 -6.96
C GLY A 280 23.17 17.20 -7.51
N LEU A 281 21.91 17.28 -7.93
CA LEU A 281 21.25 16.22 -8.68
C LEU A 281 21.90 16.10 -10.08
N PRO A 282 22.19 14.89 -10.59
CA PRO A 282 22.68 14.70 -11.96
C PRO A 282 21.77 15.34 -13.00
N GLU A 283 22.35 15.88 -14.08
CA GLU A 283 21.60 16.62 -15.11
C GLU A 283 20.44 15.82 -15.70
N SER A 284 20.63 14.52 -15.96
CA SER A 284 19.59 13.64 -16.48
C SER A 284 18.35 13.56 -15.58
N LEU A 285 18.56 13.55 -14.26
CA LEU A 285 17.48 13.51 -13.28
C LEU A 285 16.87 14.89 -13.07
N ARG A 286 17.67 15.96 -13.23
CA ARG A 286 17.19 17.33 -13.19
C ARG A 286 16.26 17.67 -14.35
N SER A 287 16.61 17.26 -15.58
CA SER A 287 15.73 17.41 -16.74
C SER A 287 14.44 16.62 -16.54
N ARG A 288 14.53 15.38 -16.04
CA ARG A 288 13.36 14.56 -15.72
C ARG A 288 12.46 15.22 -14.67
N LEU A 289 13.02 15.76 -13.59
CA LEU A 289 12.28 16.50 -12.57
C LEU A 289 11.55 17.73 -13.13
N ALA A 290 12.16 18.41 -14.10
CA ALA A 290 11.56 19.58 -14.76
C ALA A 290 10.42 19.21 -15.72
N GLU A 291 10.49 18.04 -16.36
CA GLU A 291 9.46 17.53 -17.30
C GLU A 291 8.25 16.88 -16.59
N LEU A 292 8.42 16.39 -15.36
CA LEU A 292 7.37 15.65 -14.66
C LEU A 292 6.05 16.42 -14.47
N PRO A 293 6.03 17.71 -14.10
CA PRO A 293 4.77 18.44 -13.93
C PRO A 293 3.96 18.55 -15.22
N GLU A 294 4.62 18.75 -16.37
CA GLU A 294 3.95 18.81 -17.68
C GLU A 294 3.32 17.47 -18.01
N ARG A 295 4.07 16.37 -17.87
CA ARG A 295 3.53 15.02 -18.10
C ARG A 295 2.42 14.64 -17.11
N GLN A 296 2.47 15.14 -15.87
CA GLN A 296 1.42 14.90 -14.89
C GLN A 296 0.11 15.54 -15.35
N LEU A 297 0.19 16.77 -15.85
CA LEU A 297 -0.95 17.49 -16.40
C LEU A 297 -1.52 16.77 -17.64
N GLU A 298 -0.66 16.33 -18.57
CA GLU A 298 -1.09 15.54 -19.73
C GLU A 298 -1.88 14.28 -19.30
N LEU A 299 -1.39 13.56 -18.28
CA LEU A 299 -2.04 12.35 -17.81
C LEU A 299 -3.34 12.62 -17.04
N GLU A 300 -3.43 13.76 -16.34
CA GLU A 300 -4.67 14.21 -15.71
C GLU A 300 -5.73 14.60 -16.77
N GLU A 301 -5.32 15.19 -17.89
CA GLU A 301 -6.20 15.42 -19.04
C GLU A 301 -6.68 14.11 -19.66
N ASP A 302 -5.79 13.13 -19.86
CA ASP A 302 -6.14 11.80 -20.36
C ASP A 302 -7.16 11.10 -19.44
N ILE A 303 -6.96 11.16 -18.12
CA ILE A 303 -7.90 10.60 -17.13
C ILE A 303 -9.26 11.26 -17.27
N ALA A 304 -9.32 12.60 -17.36
CA ALA A 304 -10.59 13.32 -17.50
C ALA A 304 -11.33 12.95 -18.80
N GLU A 305 -10.60 12.67 -19.90
CA GLU A 305 -11.19 12.17 -21.13
C GLU A 305 -11.79 10.77 -20.95
N VAL A 306 -11.05 9.84 -20.32
CA VAL A 306 -11.52 8.47 -20.08
C VAL A 306 -12.71 8.45 -19.12
N GLU A 307 -12.71 9.25 -18.06
CA GLU A 307 -13.84 9.37 -17.14
C GLU A 307 -15.12 9.80 -17.87
N LYS A 308 -15.01 10.80 -18.75
CA LYS A 308 -16.14 11.26 -19.57
C LYS A 308 -16.66 10.15 -20.51
N ASP A 309 -15.77 9.36 -21.09
CA ASP A 309 -16.14 8.21 -21.93
C ASP A 309 -16.84 7.11 -21.10
N VAL A 310 -16.35 6.85 -19.89
CA VAL A 310 -16.96 5.91 -18.93
C VAL A 310 -18.36 6.37 -18.54
N GLU A 311 -18.56 7.64 -18.18
CA GLU A 311 -19.87 8.21 -17.85
C GLU A 311 -20.88 8.07 -19.00
N LYS A 312 -20.41 8.32 -20.23
CA LYS A 312 -21.23 8.16 -21.42
C LYS A 312 -21.62 6.71 -21.65
N LEU A 313 -20.65 5.78 -21.63
CA LEU A 313 -20.90 4.35 -21.79
C LEU A 313 -21.80 3.79 -20.70
N HIS A 314 -21.65 4.28 -19.47
CA HIS A 314 -22.52 3.94 -18.35
C HIS A 314 -23.97 4.37 -18.62
N SER A 315 -24.15 5.61 -19.08
CA SER A 315 -25.47 6.14 -19.47
C SER A 315 -26.11 5.34 -20.62
N ASP A 316 -25.32 4.97 -21.62
CA ASP A 316 -25.76 4.13 -22.75
C ASP A 316 -26.15 2.72 -22.30
N CYS A 317 -25.41 2.13 -21.35
CA CYS A 317 -25.73 0.82 -20.77
C CYS A 317 -27.02 0.85 -19.94
N LEU A 318 -27.24 1.93 -19.19
CA LEU A 318 -28.50 2.15 -18.45
C LEU A 318 -29.69 2.30 -19.40
N ALA A 319 -29.54 3.09 -20.46
CA ALA A 319 -30.59 3.26 -21.47
C ALA A 319 -30.93 1.95 -22.21
N ALA A 320 -29.94 1.07 -22.38
CA ALA A 320 -30.12 -0.27 -22.95
C ALA A 320 -30.66 -1.31 -21.96
N GLY A 321 -30.84 -0.96 -20.68
CA GLY A 321 -31.30 -1.87 -19.63
C GLY A 321 -30.31 -2.98 -19.26
N LEU A 322 -29.02 -2.77 -19.57
CA LEU A 322 -27.94 -3.71 -19.26
C LEU A 322 -27.44 -3.58 -17.83
N LEU A 323 -27.60 -2.39 -17.26
CA LEU A 323 -27.31 -2.07 -15.88
C LEU A 323 -28.63 -1.74 -15.19
N VAL A 324 -28.88 -2.36 -14.04
CA VAL A 324 -29.96 -1.93 -13.16
C VAL A 324 -29.43 -0.72 -12.42
N ASN A 325 -30.17 0.40 -12.45
CA ASN A 325 -29.82 1.53 -11.60
C ASN A 325 -29.77 1.02 -10.15
N ASP A 326 -28.60 1.05 -9.52
CA ASP A 326 -28.41 0.71 -8.11
C ASP A 326 -28.69 1.93 -7.23
N ASP A 327 -29.64 2.77 -7.64
CA ASP A 327 -30.30 3.69 -6.75
C ASP A 327 -31.22 2.84 -5.87
N GLY A 328 -30.69 2.37 -4.73
CA GLY A 328 -31.36 1.58 -3.70
C GLY A 328 -32.62 2.20 -3.06
N LYS A 329 -33.47 2.89 -3.82
CA LYS A 329 -34.89 3.08 -3.56
C LYS A 329 -35.64 1.86 -4.10
N GLY A 330 -35.84 0.88 -3.21
CA GLY A 330 -36.94 -0.06 -3.30
C GLY A 330 -38.27 0.68 -3.31
N GLY A 331 -38.66 1.20 -4.46
CA GLY A 331 -40.00 1.67 -4.74
C GLY A 331 -40.88 0.44 -4.94
N ASN A 332 -41.55 0.02 -3.88
CA ASN A 332 -42.63 -0.95 -3.93
C ASN A 332 -43.54 -0.61 -5.11
N ALA A 333 -43.48 -1.42 -6.17
CA ALA A 333 -44.49 -1.45 -7.19
C ALA A 333 -45.80 -1.84 -6.49
N SER A 334 -46.66 -0.86 -6.27
CA SER A 334 -48.06 -1.08 -5.93
C SER A 334 -48.69 -1.81 -7.10
N ASP A 335 -48.72 -3.13 -6.98
CA ASP A 335 -49.71 -4.01 -7.57
C ASP A 335 -51.10 -3.50 -7.16
N ALA A 336 -51.69 -2.70 -8.03
CA ALA A 336 -53.05 -2.21 -7.89
C ALA A 336 -53.78 -2.46 -9.21
N GLY A 337 -54.63 -3.48 -9.20
CA GLY A 337 -55.90 -3.41 -9.91
C GLY A 337 -56.03 -4.31 -11.13
N LYS A 338 -55.97 -5.62 -10.93
CA LYS A 338 -56.92 -6.52 -11.62
C LYS A 338 -58.02 -6.89 -10.62
N HIS A 339 -59.18 -6.25 -10.72
CA HIS A 339 -60.48 -6.88 -10.46
C HIS A 339 -61.66 -5.99 -10.90
N GLU A 340 -62.57 -6.62 -11.65
CA GLU A 340 -64.01 -6.30 -11.84
C GLU A 340 -64.33 -5.03 -12.68
N ILE A 341 -65.15 -5.06 -13.75
CA ILE A 341 -66.28 -5.92 -14.16
C ILE A 341 -66.26 -6.12 -15.68
#